data_AF-A0A520BZV6-F1
#
_entry.id   AF-A0A520BZV6-F1
#
_cell.length_a   1.000
_cell.length_b   1.000
_cell.length_c   1.000
_cell.angle_alpha   90.00
_cell.angle_beta   90.00
_cell.angle_gamma   90.00
#
_symmetry.space_group_name_H-M   'P 1'
#
loop_
_entity.id
_entity.type
_entity.pdbx_description
1 polymer ?
#
loop_
_entity_poly.entity_id
_entity_poly.type
_entity_poly.pdbx_seq_one_letter_code
_entity_poly.pdbx_strand_id
1 'polypeptide(L)'
;MKKLVYVLFVSIAFVACRGEEKKVASPIFIENEVNKFITSNPDWGKDEATQEATTDKFQRKLINLSNEPGFLNGMPLKFSSVTDTTESGQAVKIANFIAYNDNNRPMGSLLNYAQLHIKGIVSDEQLKKLKVGENYTLQGNLQRQGKRADIKFIKVSDFRGYDLGKYTFLITGFEPLKKAEL
;
A
#
# COMPACT_ATOMS: atom_id res chain seq x y z
N MET A 1 30.75 56.83 33.40
CA MET A 1 31.15 56.25 32.10
C MET A 1 30.97 54.74 32.15
N LYS A 2 30.37 54.16 31.08
CA LYS A 2 30.26 52.72 30.74
C LYS A 2 29.35 51.90 31.67
N LYS A 3 28.07 51.70 31.32
CA LYS A 3 27.54 50.62 30.44
C LYS A 3 28.22 49.28 30.68
N LEU A 4 27.49 48.32 31.28
CA LEU A 4 27.56 46.92 30.90
C LEU A 4 26.33 46.17 31.43
N VAL A 5 25.40 45.99 30.50
CA VAL A 5 24.25 45.09 30.55
C VAL A 5 24.81 43.67 30.45
N TYR A 6 24.51 42.81 31.42
CA TYR A 6 24.70 41.36 31.29
C TYR A 6 23.33 40.70 31.20
N VAL A 7 22.90 40.47 29.95
CA VAL A 7 21.87 39.51 29.58
C VAL A 7 22.49 38.13 29.71
N LEU A 8 22.07 37.35 30.72
CA LEU A 8 22.44 35.94 30.81
C LEU A 8 21.41 35.13 30.03
N PHE A 9 21.87 34.59 28.91
CA PHE A 9 21.11 33.72 28.01
C PHE A 9 20.61 32.48 28.75
N VAL A 10 19.29 32.32 28.77
CA VAL A 10 18.63 31.06 29.12
C VAL A 10 18.63 30.20 27.86
N SER A 11 19.62 29.31 27.73
CA SER A 11 19.63 28.25 26.73
C SER A 11 18.73 27.11 27.21
N ILE A 12 17.43 27.20 26.91
CA ILE A 12 16.55 26.03 26.93
C ILE A 12 17.03 25.14 25.80
N ALA A 13 17.82 24.13 26.15
CA ALA A 13 18.05 22.99 25.31
C ALA A 13 16.72 22.25 25.16
N PHE A 14 15.90 22.67 24.19
CA PHE A 14 14.95 21.77 23.54
C PHE A 14 15.78 20.75 22.75
N VAL A 15 16.36 19.79 23.48
CA VAL A 15 16.68 18.50 22.89
C VAL A 15 15.31 17.94 22.51
N ALA A 16 14.95 18.17 21.25
CA ALA A 16 13.85 17.50 20.62
C ALA A 16 14.12 16.00 20.79
N CYS A 17 13.45 15.39 21.77
CA CYS A 17 13.08 14.00 21.70
C CYS A 17 12.29 13.85 20.39
N ARG A 18 13.00 13.60 19.27
CA ARG A 18 12.47 12.74 18.23
C ARG A 18 12.29 11.40 18.91
N GLY A 19 11.16 11.23 19.60
CA GLY A 19 10.69 9.91 19.95
C GLY A 19 10.68 9.14 18.65
N GLU A 20 11.47 8.07 18.56
CA GLU A 20 11.32 7.11 17.49
C GLU A 20 9.82 6.75 17.47
N GLU A 21 9.12 7.13 16.41
CA GLU A 21 7.75 6.68 16.18
C GLU A 21 7.82 5.17 16.31
N LYS A 22 7.24 4.64 17.40
CA LYS A 22 7.14 3.20 17.60
C LYS A 22 6.44 2.67 16.36
N LYS A 23 7.19 1.96 15.50
CA LYS A 23 6.67 1.29 14.32
C LYS A 23 5.65 0.27 14.83
N VAL A 24 4.38 0.66 14.88
CA VAL A 24 3.28 -0.26 15.14
C VAL A 24 3.32 -1.26 14.00
N ALA A 25 3.57 -2.54 14.31
CA ALA A 25 3.52 -3.59 13.32
C ALA A 25 2.10 -3.59 12.72
N SER A 26 2.00 -3.36 11.41
CA SER A 26 0.69 -3.35 10.76
C SER A 26 0.11 -4.75 10.81
N PRO A 27 -1.20 -4.93 11.05
CA PRO A 27 -1.82 -6.25 10.88
C PRO A 27 -1.90 -6.67 9.41
N ILE A 28 -1.62 -5.76 8.47
CA ILE A 28 -1.77 -5.94 7.03
C ILE A 28 -0.48 -6.52 6.45
N PHE A 29 -0.58 -7.72 5.87
CA PHE A 29 0.57 -8.49 5.41
C PHE A 29 1.45 -7.71 4.43
N ILE A 30 0.85 -7.12 3.40
CA ILE A 30 1.59 -6.39 2.38
C ILE A 30 2.22 -5.11 2.91
N GLU A 31 1.52 -4.39 3.79
CA GLU A 31 2.09 -3.20 4.41
C GLU A 31 3.37 -3.54 5.19
N ASN A 32 3.35 -4.62 5.97
CA ASN A 32 4.53 -5.10 6.68
C ASN A 32 5.68 -5.48 5.75
N GLU A 33 5.41 -6.25 4.70
CA GLU A 33 6.47 -6.71 3.80
C GLU A 33 7.12 -5.58 3.01
N VAL A 34 6.32 -4.58 2.61
CA VAL A 34 6.85 -3.39 1.95
C VAL A 34 7.61 -2.51 2.95
N ASN A 35 7.10 -2.31 4.17
CA ASN A 35 7.81 -1.57 5.22
C ASN A 35 9.17 -2.20 5.56
N LYS A 36 9.24 -3.53 5.66
CA LYS A 36 10.50 -4.26 5.84
C LYS A 36 11.46 -3.98 4.68
N PHE A 37 10.98 -4.06 3.44
CA PHE A 37 11.80 -3.79 2.27
C PHE A 37 12.33 -2.36 2.23
N ILE A 38 11.49 -1.36 2.52
CA ILE A 38 11.90 0.05 2.58
C ILE A 38 12.96 0.25 3.67
N THR A 39 12.71 -0.32 4.86
CA THR A 39 13.65 -0.21 5.99
C THR A 39 15.00 -0.86 5.69
N SER A 40 15.03 -1.97 4.94
CA SER A 40 16.28 -2.62 4.53
C SER A 40 16.99 -1.94 3.36
N ASN A 41 16.37 -0.95 2.71
CA ASN A 41 16.94 -0.22 1.58
C ASN A 41 16.80 1.30 1.79
N PRO A 42 17.48 1.89 2.80
CA PRO A 42 17.32 3.31 3.15
C PRO A 42 17.76 4.26 2.02
N ASP A 43 18.72 3.83 1.20
CA ASP A 43 19.22 4.57 0.04
C ASP A 43 18.32 4.47 -1.20
N TRP A 44 17.13 3.87 -1.11
CA TRP A 44 16.20 3.78 -2.23
C TRP A 44 15.82 5.19 -2.72
N GLY A 45 16.19 5.49 -3.97
CA GLY A 45 15.95 6.80 -4.58
C GLY A 45 17.03 7.84 -4.28
N LYS A 46 18.20 7.46 -3.75
CA LYS A 46 19.34 8.37 -3.57
C LYS A 46 19.89 8.90 -4.90
N ASP A 47 20.02 8.00 -5.88
CA ASP A 47 20.45 8.27 -7.25
C ASP A 47 19.72 7.31 -8.21
N GLU A 48 19.79 7.58 -9.51
CA GLU A 48 19.06 6.83 -10.54
C GLU A 48 19.47 5.35 -10.60
N ALA A 49 20.77 5.04 -10.55
CA ALA A 49 21.27 3.67 -10.63
C ALA A 49 20.84 2.84 -9.41
N THR A 50 20.97 3.40 -8.20
CA THR A 50 20.49 2.78 -6.96
C THR A 50 18.99 2.59 -6.98
N GLN A 51 18.24 3.58 -7.50
CA GLN A 51 16.79 3.50 -7.62
C GLN A 51 16.36 2.37 -8.55
N GLU A 52 16.96 2.27 -9.74
CA GLU A 52 16.64 1.24 -10.72
C GLU A 52 16.93 -0.16 -10.16
N ALA A 53 18.14 -0.38 -9.63
CA ALA A 53 18.55 -1.67 -9.08
C ALA A 53 17.69 -2.10 -7.87
N THR A 54 17.34 -1.16 -6.99
CA THR A 54 16.48 -1.43 -5.82
C THR A 54 15.04 -1.71 -6.26
N THR A 55 14.55 -1.00 -7.28
CA THR A 55 13.22 -1.22 -7.84
C THR A 55 13.13 -2.59 -8.52
N ASP A 56 14.14 -3.04 -9.26
CA ASP A 56 14.18 -4.41 -9.83
C ASP A 56 14.05 -5.47 -8.73
N LYS A 57 14.79 -5.33 -7.62
CA LYS A 57 14.67 -6.23 -6.46
C LYS A 57 13.27 -6.19 -5.85
N PHE A 58 12.70 -4.99 -5.70
CA PHE A 58 11.36 -4.82 -5.15
C PHE A 58 10.29 -5.48 -6.03
N GLN A 59 10.38 -5.29 -7.35
CA GLN A 59 9.49 -5.91 -8.32
C GLN A 59 9.51 -7.43 -8.20
N ARG A 60 10.70 -8.05 -8.14
CA ARG A 60 10.83 -9.50 -7.96
C ARG A 60 10.23 -9.96 -6.64
N LYS A 61 10.50 -9.24 -5.55
CA LYS A 61 9.93 -9.55 -4.23
C LYS A 61 8.40 -9.51 -4.27
N LEU A 62 7.79 -8.46 -4.80
CA LEU A 62 6.33 -8.33 -4.87
C LEU A 62 5.66 -9.38 -5.76
N ILE A 63 6.27 -9.74 -6.89
CA ILE A 63 5.79 -10.85 -7.71
C ILE A 63 5.80 -12.16 -6.92
N ASN A 64 6.89 -12.44 -6.19
CA ASN A 64 6.96 -13.64 -5.36
C ASN A 64 5.89 -13.62 -4.26
N LEU A 65 5.77 -12.50 -3.54
CA LEU A 65 4.77 -12.30 -2.47
C LEU A 65 3.34 -12.50 -2.96
N SER A 66 3.03 -12.20 -4.23
CA SER A 66 1.68 -12.39 -4.77
C SER A 66 1.18 -13.84 -4.74
N ASN A 67 2.09 -14.81 -4.62
CA ASN A 67 1.75 -16.23 -4.48
C ASN A 67 1.52 -16.66 -3.03
N GLU A 68 1.84 -15.80 -2.06
CA GLU A 68 1.63 -16.11 -0.65
C GLU A 68 0.13 -16.15 -0.36
N PRO A 69 -0.38 -17.17 0.37
CA PRO A 69 -1.80 -17.27 0.71
C PRO A 69 -2.32 -16.02 1.45
N GLY A 70 -1.43 -15.32 2.15
CA GLY A 70 -1.74 -14.11 2.90
C GLY A 70 -1.67 -12.80 2.12
N PHE A 71 -1.45 -12.82 0.80
CA PHE A 71 -1.24 -11.60 0.02
C PHE A 71 -2.36 -10.55 0.18
N LEU A 72 -3.62 -10.99 0.29
CA LEU A 72 -4.77 -10.10 0.48
C LEU A 72 -5.15 -9.86 1.95
N ASN A 73 -4.48 -10.53 2.91
CA ASN A 73 -4.91 -10.56 4.29
C ASN A 73 -4.93 -9.16 4.92
N GLY A 74 -6.12 -8.76 5.35
CA GLY A 74 -6.38 -7.47 6.00
C GLY A 74 -6.24 -6.26 5.08
N MET A 75 -5.92 -6.43 3.79
CA MET A 75 -5.72 -5.30 2.89
C MET A 75 -7.04 -4.57 2.61
N PRO A 76 -7.18 -3.29 3.00
CA PRO A 76 -8.38 -2.53 2.73
C PRO A 76 -8.40 -2.10 1.27
N LEU A 77 -9.45 -2.47 0.55
CA LEU A 77 -9.60 -2.17 -0.87
C LEU A 77 -10.98 -1.58 -1.17
N LYS A 78 -11.01 -0.53 -1.97
CA LYS A 78 -12.23 0.09 -2.46
C LYS A 78 -12.70 -0.61 -3.72
N PHE A 79 -13.95 -1.05 -3.75
CA PHE A 79 -14.56 -1.56 -4.97
C PHE A 79 -14.88 -0.40 -5.91
N SER A 80 -14.18 -0.33 -7.05
CA SER A 80 -14.23 0.84 -7.94
C SER A 80 -15.19 0.69 -9.11
N SER A 81 -15.27 -0.50 -9.71
CA SER A 81 -16.03 -0.71 -10.95
C SER A 81 -16.15 -2.18 -11.30
N VAL A 82 -17.07 -2.49 -12.22
CA VAL A 82 -17.18 -3.79 -12.88
C VAL A 82 -16.78 -3.63 -14.34
N THR A 83 -16.09 -4.62 -14.87
CA THR A 83 -15.78 -4.72 -16.30
C THR A 83 -16.24 -6.07 -16.81
N ASP A 84 -17.08 -6.06 -17.84
CA ASP A 84 -17.39 -7.25 -18.60
C ASP A 84 -16.21 -7.57 -19.52
N THR A 85 -15.73 -8.80 -19.50
CA THR A 85 -14.61 -9.23 -20.35
C THR A 85 -14.79 -10.69 -20.76
N THR A 86 -13.85 -11.18 -21.57
CA THR A 86 -13.83 -12.56 -22.01
C THR A 86 -12.48 -13.15 -21.61
N GLU A 87 -12.49 -14.19 -20.78
CA GLU A 87 -11.29 -14.97 -20.42
C GLU A 87 -11.43 -16.36 -21.04
N SER A 88 -10.44 -16.79 -21.84
CA SER A 88 -10.46 -18.06 -22.58
C SER A 88 -11.76 -18.34 -23.36
N GLY A 89 -12.37 -17.31 -23.95
CA GLY A 89 -13.60 -17.44 -24.74
C GLY A 89 -14.90 -17.45 -23.93
N GLN A 90 -14.84 -17.39 -22.60
CA GLN A 90 -16.03 -17.30 -21.73
C GLN A 90 -16.23 -15.87 -21.24
N ALA A 91 -17.48 -15.39 -21.29
CA ALA A 91 -17.83 -14.11 -20.72
C ALA A 91 -17.69 -14.17 -19.19
N VAL A 92 -16.89 -13.27 -18.63
CA VAL A 92 -16.64 -13.16 -17.19
C VAL A 92 -16.78 -11.71 -16.75
N LYS A 93 -17.26 -11.51 -15.53
CA LYS A 93 -17.32 -10.20 -14.88
C LYS A 93 -16.14 -10.02 -13.95
N ILE A 94 -15.43 -8.91 -14.13
CA ILE A 94 -14.29 -8.54 -13.29
C ILE A 94 -14.71 -7.39 -12.39
N ALA A 95 -14.73 -7.64 -11.08
CA ALA A 95 -14.82 -6.60 -10.06
C ALA A 95 -13.43 -5.99 -9.83
N ASN A 96 -13.29 -4.69 -10.03
CA ASN A 96 -12.03 -3.96 -9.82
C ASN A 96 -11.99 -3.40 -8.41
N PHE A 97 -10.94 -3.70 -7.68
CA PHE A 97 -10.68 -3.21 -6.34
C PHE A 97 -9.34 -2.47 -6.29
N ILE A 98 -9.32 -1.30 -5.67
CA ILE A 98 -8.14 -0.45 -5.62
C ILE A 98 -7.80 -0.06 -4.18
N ALA A 99 -6.51 0.03 -3.87
CA ALA A 99 -6.07 0.70 -2.65
C ALA A 99 -6.56 2.16 -2.64
N TYR A 100 -6.79 2.70 -1.45
CA TYR A 100 -7.28 4.05 -1.28
C TYR A 100 -6.61 4.75 -0.09
N ASN A 101 -6.45 6.06 -0.24
CA ASN A 101 -6.05 6.93 0.86
C ASN A 101 -7.22 7.09 1.83
N ASP A 102 -6.95 6.92 3.12
CA ASP A 102 -7.95 7.07 4.17
C ASP A 102 -7.50 8.16 5.14
N ASN A 103 -8.28 9.24 5.23
CA ASN A 103 -7.97 10.39 6.06
C ASN A 103 -8.02 10.08 7.56
N ASN A 104 -8.65 8.98 7.96
CA ASN A 104 -8.67 8.54 9.36
C ASN A 104 -7.46 7.65 9.71
N ARG A 105 -6.74 7.15 8.69
CA ARG A 105 -5.57 6.31 8.91
C ARG A 105 -4.41 7.14 9.45
N PRO A 106 -3.59 6.61 10.38
CA PRO A 106 -2.39 7.31 10.85
C PRO A 106 -1.53 7.80 9.68
N MET A 107 -1.05 9.05 9.75
CA MET A 107 -0.30 9.69 8.66
C MET A 107 0.96 8.90 8.27
N GLY A 108 1.58 8.19 9.21
CA GLY A 108 2.74 7.32 8.97
C GLY A 108 2.43 5.97 8.32
N SER A 109 1.16 5.62 8.06
CA SER A 109 0.83 4.37 7.38
C SER A 109 1.24 4.41 5.92
N LEU A 110 1.94 3.37 5.49
CA LEU A 110 2.40 3.21 4.12
C LEU A 110 1.23 3.05 3.15
N LEU A 111 0.06 2.57 3.61
CA LEU A 111 -1.11 2.40 2.76
C LEU A 111 -1.66 3.72 2.20
N ASN A 112 -1.34 4.86 2.81
CA ASN A 112 -1.68 6.16 2.27
C ASN A 112 -0.83 6.53 1.04
N TYR A 113 0.29 5.83 0.84
CA TYR A 113 1.28 6.07 -0.21
C TYR A 113 1.46 4.87 -1.15
N ALA A 114 0.70 3.81 -0.94
CA ALA A 114 0.75 2.58 -1.72
C ALA A 114 -0.50 2.42 -2.60
N GLN A 115 -0.30 2.03 -3.84
CA GLN A 115 -1.35 1.70 -4.80
C GLN A 115 -1.31 0.21 -5.10
N LEU A 116 -2.45 -0.45 -5.05
CA LEU A 116 -2.60 -1.87 -5.41
C LEU A 116 -3.91 -2.03 -6.17
N HIS A 117 -3.90 -2.76 -7.27
CA HIS A 117 -5.11 -3.05 -8.05
C HIS A 117 -5.35 -4.56 -8.08
N ILE A 118 -6.52 -4.97 -7.60
CA ILE A 118 -7.00 -6.34 -7.70
C ILE A 118 -8.15 -6.41 -8.72
N LYS A 119 -7.97 -7.26 -9.72
CA LYS A 119 -9.02 -7.72 -10.63
C LYS A 119 -9.62 -9.00 -10.05
N GLY A 120 -10.78 -8.88 -9.42
CA GLY A 120 -11.50 -9.99 -8.83
C GLY A 120 -12.43 -10.65 -9.84
N ILE A 121 -12.18 -11.90 -10.17
CA ILE A 121 -13.18 -12.77 -10.80
C ILE A 121 -14.19 -13.12 -9.71
N VAL A 122 -15.45 -12.75 -9.93
CA VAL A 122 -16.55 -12.92 -8.97
C VAL A 122 -17.75 -13.56 -9.66
N SER A 123 -18.56 -14.30 -8.91
CA SER A 123 -19.87 -14.76 -9.39
C SER A 123 -20.88 -13.62 -9.43
N ASP A 124 -21.96 -13.79 -10.19
CA ASP A 124 -23.06 -12.82 -10.22
C ASP A 124 -23.70 -12.62 -8.84
N GLU A 125 -23.73 -13.67 -8.01
CA GLU A 125 -24.25 -13.60 -6.64
C GLU A 125 -23.36 -12.77 -5.71
N GLN A 126 -22.04 -12.92 -5.85
CA GLN A 126 -21.07 -12.08 -5.15
C GLN A 126 -21.18 -10.62 -5.62
N LEU A 127 -21.32 -10.42 -6.93
CA LEU A 127 -21.41 -9.10 -7.53
C LEU A 127 -22.63 -8.29 -7.03
N LYS A 128 -23.79 -8.96 -6.86
CA LYS A 128 -25.01 -8.34 -6.29
C LYS A 128 -24.83 -7.79 -4.87
N LYS A 129 -23.83 -8.28 -4.12
CA LYS A 129 -23.52 -7.86 -2.75
C LYS A 129 -22.44 -6.78 -2.69
N LEU A 130 -21.71 -6.55 -3.79
CA LEU A 130 -20.71 -5.51 -3.90
C LEU A 130 -21.37 -4.18 -4.29
N LYS A 131 -20.97 -3.09 -3.62
CA LYS A 131 -21.47 -1.74 -3.87
C LYS A 131 -20.32 -0.85 -4.28
N VAL A 132 -20.40 -0.28 -5.49
CA VAL A 132 -19.35 0.61 -6.01
C VAL A 132 -19.14 1.77 -5.04
N GLY A 133 -17.89 2.03 -4.71
CA GLY A 133 -17.49 3.07 -3.77
C GLY A 133 -17.28 2.60 -2.33
N GLU A 134 -17.77 1.42 -1.97
CA GLU A 134 -17.57 0.83 -0.64
C GLU A 134 -16.22 0.12 -0.52
N ASN A 135 -15.77 -0.08 0.72
CA ASN A 135 -14.47 -0.67 1.03
C ASN A 135 -14.63 -2.07 1.65
N TYR A 136 -13.71 -2.97 1.30
CA TYR A 136 -13.76 -4.38 1.64
C TYR A 136 -12.37 -4.93 1.95
N THR A 137 -12.30 -5.96 2.78
CA THR A 137 -11.20 -6.94 2.74
C THR A 137 -11.60 -8.08 1.81
N LEU A 138 -10.60 -8.69 1.16
CA LEU A 138 -10.82 -9.75 0.18
C LEU A 138 -10.14 -11.04 0.61
N GLN A 139 -10.75 -12.15 0.24
CA GLN A 139 -10.18 -13.49 0.27
C GLN A 139 -10.26 -14.07 -1.14
N GLY A 140 -9.19 -14.74 -1.59
CA GLY A 140 -9.19 -15.32 -2.92
C GLY A 140 -7.89 -16.01 -3.26
N ASN A 141 -7.92 -16.70 -4.40
CA ASN A 141 -6.78 -17.42 -4.94
C ASN A 141 -6.21 -16.66 -6.14
N LEU A 142 -4.89 -16.50 -6.20
CA LEU A 142 -4.24 -15.87 -7.34
C LEU A 142 -4.54 -16.67 -8.61
N GLN A 143 -5.08 -16.00 -9.64
CA GLN A 143 -5.33 -16.58 -10.96
C GLN A 143 -4.27 -16.14 -11.95
N ARG A 144 -3.81 -14.89 -11.85
CA ARG A 144 -2.73 -14.37 -12.68
C ARG A 144 -1.87 -13.42 -11.89
N GLN A 145 -0.57 -13.72 -11.88
CA GLN A 145 0.46 -12.82 -11.36
C GLN A 145 0.44 -11.48 -12.10
N GLY A 146 0.83 -10.42 -11.40
CA GLY A 146 1.02 -9.11 -11.99
C GLY A 146 2.25 -9.05 -12.89
N LYS A 147 2.41 -7.93 -13.59
CA LYS A 147 3.62 -7.66 -14.38
C LYS A 147 4.58 -6.84 -13.55
N ARG A 148 5.88 -7.15 -13.65
CA ARG A 148 6.93 -6.36 -13.00
C ARG A 148 6.91 -4.88 -13.39
N ALA A 149 6.56 -4.57 -14.64
CA ALA A 149 6.45 -3.20 -15.14
C ALA A 149 5.32 -2.38 -14.50
N ASP A 150 4.33 -3.03 -13.88
CA ASP A 150 3.26 -2.36 -13.14
C ASP A 150 3.70 -1.98 -11.72
N ILE A 151 4.82 -2.52 -11.23
CA ILE A 151 5.35 -2.22 -9.90
C ILE A 151 6.40 -1.10 -10.02
N LYS A 152 6.19 -0.01 -9.29
CA LYS A 152 6.97 1.23 -9.43
C LYS A 152 7.27 1.88 -8.10
N PHE A 153 8.45 2.46 -8.01
CA PHE A 153 8.77 3.46 -7.01
C PHE A 153 8.61 4.84 -7.61
N ILE A 154 7.92 5.72 -6.90
CA ILE A 154 7.63 7.09 -7.31
C ILE A 154 8.31 8.01 -6.31
N LYS A 155 9.28 8.80 -6.78
CA LYS A 155 9.91 9.85 -5.98
C LYS A 155 9.68 11.20 -6.64
N VAL A 156 9.02 12.11 -5.92
CA VAL A 156 8.80 13.49 -6.38
C VAL A 156 9.19 14.42 -5.23
N SER A 157 10.34 15.08 -5.35
CA SER A 157 10.93 15.84 -4.25
C SER A 157 11.12 14.93 -3.01
N ASP A 158 10.52 15.28 -1.87
CA ASP A 158 10.54 14.47 -0.64
C ASP A 158 9.45 13.38 -0.59
N PHE A 159 8.47 13.43 -1.51
CA PHE A 159 7.40 12.44 -1.56
C PHE A 159 7.90 11.10 -2.09
N ARG A 160 7.49 10.01 -1.43
CA ARG A 160 7.75 8.63 -1.84
C ARG A 160 6.43 7.87 -1.93
N GLY A 161 6.13 7.32 -3.11
CA GLY A 161 4.97 6.49 -3.37
C GLY A 161 5.34 5.16 -4.01
N TYR A 162 4.43 4.19 -3.91
CA TYR A 162 4.69 2.81 -4.32
C TYR A 162 3.50 2.26 -5.10
N ASP A 163 3.69 1.98 -6.39
CA ASP A 163 2.76 1.15 -7.13
C ASP A 163 3.14 -0.30 -6.89
N LEU A 164 2.27 -1.04 -6.21
CA LEU A 164 2.45 -2.43 -5.85
C LEU A 164 1.97 -3.36 -6.96
N GLY A 165 1.43 -2.83 -8.06
CA GLY A 165 1.07 -3.59 -9.25
C GLY A 165 -0.39 -3.99 -9.32
N LYS A 166 -0.68 -4.83 -10.33
CA LYS A 166 -2.03 -5.25 -10.71
C LYS A 166 -2.12 -6.76 -10.78
N TYR A 167 -3.04 -7.36 -10.04
CA TYR A 167 -3.14 -8.82 -9.92
C TYR A 167 -4.56 -9.30 -10.19
N THR A 168 -4.71 -10.50 -10.74
CA THR A 168 -6.02 -11.13 -10.94
C THR A 168 -6.21 -12.25 -9.92
N PHE A 169 -7.30 -12.18 -9.16
CA PHE A 169 -7.68 -13.18 -8.16
C PHE A 169 -9.07 -13.73 -8.44
N LEU A 170 -9.28 -15.00 -8.14
CA LEU A 170 -10.62 -15.58 -7.98
C LEU A 170 -11.05 -15.29 -6.55
N ILE A 171 -12.07 -14.45 -6.40
CA ILE A 171 -12.53 -14.00 -5.08
C ILE A 171 -13.43 -15.07 -4.48
N THR A 172 -13.03 -15.63 -3.35
CA THR A 172 -13.78 -16.64 -2.61
C THR A 172 -14.60 -16.04 -1.48
N GLY A 173 -14.20 -14.86 -0.98
CA GLY A 173 -14.90 -14.14 0.07
C GLY A 173 -14.54 -12.66 0.10
N PHE A 174 -15.41 -11.85 0.70
CA PHE A 174 -15.13 -10.45 1.02
C PHE A 174 -15.95 -10.01 2.22
N GLU A 175 -15.41 -9.09 2.99
CA GLU A 175 -16.06 -8.52 4.16
C GLU A 175 -16.07 -6.99 4.04
N PRO A 176 -17.22 -6.32 4.20
CA PRO A 176 -17.27 -4.86 4.22
C PRO A 176 -16.47 -4.31 5.40
N LEU A 177 -15.65 -3.30 5.16
CA LEU A 177 -15.00 -2.57 6.24
C LEU A 177 -16.03 -1.69 6.94
N LYS A 178 -16.26 -1.92 8.24
CA LYS A 178 -17.08 -1.03 9.05
C LYS A 178 -16.32 0.28 9.23
N LYS A 179 -17.01 1.42 9.09
CA LYS A 179 -16.45 2.78 9.26
C LYS A 179 -15.72 3.04 10.60
N ALA A 180 -15.77 2.11 11.56
CA ALA A 180 -15.21 2.25 12.91
C ALA A 180 -14.00 1.33 13.19
N GLU A 181 -13.51 0.55 12.23
CA GLU A 181 -12.41 -0.42 12.42
C GLU A 181 -11.09 0.00 11.71
N LEU A 182 -10.88 1.31 11.53
CA LEU A 182 -9.64 1.88 11.00
C LEU A 182 -9.06 2.93 11.96
#